data_AF-A0A9D0ZLL8-F1
#
_entry.id   AF-A0A9D0ZLL8-F1
#
_cell.length_a   1.000
_cell.length_b   1.000
_cell.length_c   1.000
_cell.angle_alpha   90.00
_cell.angle_beta   90.00
_cell.angle_gamma   90.00
#
_symmetry.space_group_name_H-M   'P 1'
#
loop_
_entity.id
_entity.type
_entity.pdbx_description
1 polymer ?
#
loop_
_entity_poly.entity_id
_entity_poly.type
_entity_poly.pdbx_seq_one_letter_code
_entity_poly.pdbx_strand_id
1 'polypeptide(L)'
;MNVGKRILILVLALLLVMPSSYSAVVLEVGSSGENVRKVQQRLIQYDYLSGEADGKYGEQTRDAVMLFQRRNGLTVDGRVGPDTAAALGVTLSSSGSSSSSSSATIISADHRLLSKLVYAEARGESYKGQVAVAAVVLNRVESSSFPNTISGVIYQSGAFSCVSNGSINNTPDSTAIRAALDALNGWDPTGGCLYYYNPSATSDEWIRTRTVKTVIGNHYFAV
;
A
#
# COMPACT_ATOMS: atom_id res chain seq x y z
N MET A 1 17.84 -46.86 59.71
CA MET A 1 18.05 -45.67 60.57
C MET A 1 18.85 -44.64 59.77
N ASN A 2 18.30 -43.43 59.65
CA ASN A 2 18.87 -42.16 59.17
C ASN A 2 19.61 -42.11 57.81
N VAL A 3 18.85 -41.66 56.81
CA VAL A 3 19.27 -41.13 55.52
C VAL A 3 19.96 -39.77 55.72
N GLY A 4 21.23 -39.69 55.31
CA GLY A 4 21.98 -38.44 55.26
C GLY A 4 21.61 -37.59 54.03
N LYS A 5 21.04 -36.40 54.28
CA LYS A 5 20.77 -35.34 53.30
C LYS A 5 22.06 -34.84 52.65
N ARG A 6 22.12 -34.86 51.31
CA ARG A 6 22.97 -33.93 50.54
C ARG A 6 22.05 -33.08 49.67
N ILE A 7 21.91 -31.83 50.08
CA ILE A 7 21.11 -30.78 49.46
C ILE A 7 21.82 -30.34 48.19
N LEU A 8 21.19 -30.54 47.03
CA LEU A 8 21.56 -29.92 45.77
C LEU A 8 20.61 -28.74 45.56
N ILE A 9 21.10 -27.51 45.76
CA ILE A 9 20.35 -26.28 45.47
C ILE A 9 20.33 -26.10 43.96
N LEU A 10 19.22 -26.47 43.33
CA LEU A 10 18.89 -26.07 41.97
C LEU A 10 18.30 -24.66 42.02
N VAL A 11 19.09 -23.66 41.62
CA VAL A 11 18.61 -22.31 41.32
C VAL A 11 17.81 -22.40 40.02
N LEU A 12 16.49 -22.53 40.14
CA LEU A 12 15.56 -22.42 39.02
C LEU A 12 15.37 -20.93 38.70
N ALA A 13 16.11 -20.41 37.72
CA ALA A 13 15.84 -19.10 37.16
C ALA A 13 14.50 -19.15 36.39
N LEU A 14 13.41 -18.72 37.04
CA LEU A 14 12.13 -18.49 36.39
C LEU A 14 12.29 -17.28 35.46
N LEU A 15 12.51 -17.56 34.17
CA LEU A 15 12.51 -16.57 33.11
C LEU A 15 11.06 -16.12 32.88
N LEU A 16 10.63 -15.09 33.62
CA LEU A 16 9.39 -14.37 33.34
C LEU A 16 9.51 -13.74 31.95
N VAL A 17 8.98 -14.41 30.94
CA VAL A 17 8.71 -13.79 29.64
C VAL A 17 7.59 -12.79 29.88
N MET A 18 7.95 -11.53 30.08
CA MET A 18 6.98 -10.44 30.07
C MET A 18 6.41 -10.34 28.66
N PRO A 19 5.09 -10.47 28.45
CA PRO A 19 4.52 -10.15 27.16
C PRO A 19 4.73 -8.65 26.92
N SER A 20 5.46 -8.31 25.87
CA SER A 20 5.57 -6.93 25.40
C SER A 20 4.18 -6.46 25.00
N SER A 21 3.53 -5.65 25.84
CA SER A 21 2.29 -4.97 25.47
C SER A 21 2.59 -4.00 24.32
N TYR A 22 2.23 -4.39 23.10
CA TYR A 22 2.26 -3.49 21.95
C TYR A 22 1.14 -2.47 22.14
N SER A 23 1.49 -1.22 22.45
CA SER A 23 0.52 -0.12 22.44
C SER A 23 0.11 0.14 20.99
N ALA A 24 -1.04 -0.40 20.57
CA ALA A 24 -1.59 -0.13 19.25
C ALA A 24 -1.99 1.34 19.17
N VAL A 25 -1.48 2.06 18.17
CA VAL A 25 -1.90 3.44 17.92
C VAL A 25 -3.37 3.41 17.50
N VAL A 26 -4.23 4.01 18.32
CA VAL A 26 -5.64 4.21 18.01
C VAL A 26 -5.85 5.70 17.78
N LEU A 27 -6.40 6.08 16.63
CA LEU A 27 -6.83 7.46 16.37
C LEU A 27 -8.30 7.61 16.70
N GLU A 28 -8.62 8.68 17.41
CA GLU A 28 -9.98 9.03 17.85
C GLU A 28 -10.17 10.54 17.91
N VAL A 29 -11.38 11.01 18.21
CA VAL A 29 -11.67 12.44 18.35
C VAL A 29 -10.67 13.12 19.30
N GLY A 30 -10.09 14.22 18.83
CA GLY A 30 -9.02 14.95 19.53
C GLY A 30 -7.60 14.51 19.14
N SER A 31 -7.44 13.37 18.45
CA SER A 31 -6.16 13.01 17.82
C SER A 31 -5.79 14.01 16.74
N SER A 32 -4.49 14.22 16.52
CA SER A 32 -4.00 15.09 15.45
C SER A 32 -2.65 14.63 14.92
N GLY A 33 -2.26 15.16 13.76
CA GLY A 33 -0.96 14.93 13.14
C GLY A 33 -1.02 14.04 11.90
N GLU A 34 0.14 13.54 11.51
CA GLU A 34 0.34 12.90 10.20
C GLU A 34 -0.49 11.64 10.01
N ASN A 35 -0.65 10.82 11.05
CA ASN A 35 -1.48 9.62 10.97
C ASN A 35 -2.96 9.96 10.72
N VAL A 36 -3.47 11.04 11.33
CA VAL A 36 -4.84 11.53 11.09
C VAL A 36 -4.98 12.02 9.65
N ARG A 37 -3.98 12.75 9.16
CA ARG A 37 -3.97 13.27 7.78
C ARG A 37 -4.02 12.13 6.76
N LYS A 38 -3.24 11.06 6.95
CA LYS A 38 -3.28 9.86 6.09
C LYS A 38 -4.65 9.19 6.09
N VAL A 39 -5.27 9.05 7.26
CA VAL A 39 -6.64 8.51 7.37
C VAL A 39 -7.63 9.38 6.63
N GLN A 40 -7.63 10.70 6.85
CA GLN A 40 -8.52 11.62 6.16
C GLN A 40 -8.33 11.57 4.63
N GLN A 41 -7.09 11.48 4.14
CA GLN A 41 -6.81 11.34 2.71
C GLN A 41 -7.46 10.10 2.10
N ARG A 42 -7.39 8.95 2.79
CA ARG A 42 -8.06 7.72 2.33
C ARG A 42 -9.58 7.82 2.41
N LEU A 43 -10.13 8.40 3.49
CA LEU A 43 -11.57 8.63 3.60
C LEU A 43 -12.09 9.58 2.51
N ILE A 44 -11.33 10.63 2.16
CA ILE A 44 -11.65 11.54 1.06
C ILE A 44 -11.59 10.82 -0.28
N GLN A 45 -10.54 10.04 -0.51
CA GLN A 45 -10.37 9.25 -1.74
C GLN A 45 -11.50 8.23 -1.95
N TYR A 46 -12.06 7.70 -0.87
CA TYR A 46 -13.15 6.75 -0.89
C TYR A 46 -14.54 7.39 -0.76
N ASP A 47 -14.63 8.72 -0.89
CA ASP A 47 -15.87 9.51 -0.82
C ASP A 47 -16.63 9.38 0.52
N TYR A 48 -15.96 9.00 1.61
CA TYR A 48 -16.52 8.99 2.97
C TYR A 48 -16.35 10.34 3.68
N LEU A 49 -15.38 11.15 3.27
CA LEU A 49 -15.08 12.46 3.85
C LEU A 49 -14.90 13.50 2.73
N SER A 50 -15.30 14.75 2.98
CA SER A 50 -15.15 15.84 2.00
C SER A 50 -14.25 16.94 2.56
N GLY A 51 -13.57 17.67 1.67
CA GLY A 51 -12.69 18.78 2.05
C GLY A 51 -11.22 18.38 2.05
N GLU A 52 -10.40 19.11 2.81
CA GLU A 52 -8.96 18.87 2.91
C GLU A 52 -8.61 18.03 4.14
N ALA A 53 -7.56 17.22 4.04
CA ALA A 53 -7.01 16.49 5.18
C ALA A 53 -6.18 17.46 6.05
N ASP A 54 -6.84 18.07 7.02
CA ASP A 54 -6.27 19.06 7.95
C ASP A 54 -5.42 18.44 9.08
N GLY A 55 -5.41 17.11 9.17
CA GLY A 55 -4.68 16.37 10.20
C GLY A 55 -5.31 16.47 11.58
N LYS A 56 -6.59 16.86 11.70
CA LYS A 56 -7.33 16.94 12.96
C LYS A 56 -8.49 15.97 12.97
N TYR A 57 -8.53 15.12 13.99
CA TYR A 57 -9.58 14.11 14.11
C TYR A 57 -10.78 14.74 14.83
N GLY A 58 -11.64 15.41 14.05
CA GLY A 58 -12.89 15.99 14.53
C GLY A 58 -14.10 15.07 14.33
N GLU A 59 -15.30 15.59 14.59
CA GLU A 59 -16.56 14.84 14.46
C GLU A 59 -16.80 14.37 13.02
N GLN A 60 -16.50 15.20 12.02
CA GLN A 60 -16.63 14.82 10.61
C GLN A 60 -15.76 13.61 10.24
N THR A 61 -14.51 13.58 10.73
CA THR A 61 -13.60 12.44 10.52
C THR A 61 -14.13 11.18 11.22
N ARG A 62 -14.64 11.31 12.45
CA ARG A 62 -15.28 10.19 13.18
C ARG A 62 -16.47 9.62 12.41
N ASP A 63 -17.35 10.48 11.94
CA ASP A 63 -18.58 10.08 11.24
C ASP A 63 -18.26 9.40 9.90
N ALA A 64 -17.25 9.90 9.17
CA ALA A 64 -16.71 9.26 7.98
C ALA A 64 -16.11 7.87 8.29
N VAL A 65 -15.35 7.73 9.39
CA VAL A 65 -14.80 6.44 9.83
C VAL A 65 -15.92 5.47 10.21
N MET A 66 -16.94 5.90 10.93
CA MET A 66 -18.09 5.04 11.26
C MET A 66 -18.82 4.55 10.01
N LEU A 67 -19.00 5.42 9.01
CA LEU A 67 -19.61 5.03 7.74
C LEU A 67 -18.74 4.02 7.00
N PHE A 68 -17.43 4.22 6.97
CA PHE A 68 -16.46 3.28 6.40
C PHE A 68 -16.49 1.94 7.12
N GLN A 69 -16.43 1.94 8.46
CA GLN A 69 -16.50 0.72 9.28
C GLN A 69 -17.78 -0.07 9.02
N ARG A 70 -18.93 0.61 8.98
CA ARG A 70 -20.22 -0.01 8.68
C ARG A 70 -20.24 -0.68 7.30
N ARG A 71 -19.66 -0.03 6.29
CA ARG A 71 -19.62 -0.54 4.91
C ARG A 71 -18.67 -1.72 4.73
N ASN A 72 -17.64 -1.82 5.58
CA ASN A 72 -16.60 -2.84 5.50
C ASN A 72 -16.74 -3.95 6.56
N GLY A 73 -17.87 -4.01 7.28
CA GLY A 73 -18.12 -5.06 8.27
C GLY A 73 -17.22 -5.00 9.51
N LEU A 74 -16.70 -3.82 9.84
CA LEU A 74 -15.85 -3.59 11.01
C LEU A 74 -16.70 -3.14 12.22
N THR A 75 -16.11 -3.21 13.40
CA THR A 75 -16.69 -2.60 14.61
C THR A 75 -16.90 -1.10 14.37
N VAL A 76 -18.16 -0.65 14.51
CA VAL A 76 -18.55 0.75 14.25
C VAL A 76 -18.39 1.58 15.53
N ASP A 77 -17.15 1.90 15.87
CA ASP A 77 -16.80 2.68 17.06
C ASP A 77 -16.25 4.08 16.74
N GLY A 78 -16.07 4.39 15.44
CA GLY A 78 -15.52 5.67 14.99
C GLY A 78 -14.06 5.88 15.38
N ARG A 79 -13.33 4.82 15.73
CA ARG A 79 -11.91 4.83 16.08
C ARG A 79 -11.11 4.13 14.99
N VAL A 80 -9.96 4.67 14.63
CA VAL A 80 -9.04 3.98 13.72
C VAL A 80 -8.02 3.19 14.52
N GLY A 81 -8.41 1.97 14.86
CA GLY A 81 -7.50 0.93 15.34
C GLY A 81 -6.85 0.13 14.19
N PRO A 82 -6.06 -0.91 14.51
CA PRO A 82 -5.31 -1.70 13.52
C PRO A 82 -6.17 -2.24 12.36
N ASP A 83 -7.35 -2.80 12.66
CA ASP A 83 -8.22 -3.39 11.63
C ASP A 83 -8.82 -2.32 10.71
N THR A 84 -9.20 -1.17 11.28
CA THR A 84 -9.72 -0.04 10.49
C THR A 84 -8.61 0.59 9.65
N ALA A 85 -7.40 0.73 10.21
CA ALA A 85 -6.23 1.21 9.49
C ALA A 85 -5.84 0.29 8.34
N ALA A 86 -5.84 -1.03 8.57
CA ALA A 86 -5.57 -2.04 7.55
C ALA A 86 -6.62 -1.98 6.42
N ALA A 87 -7.91 -1.89 6.78
CA ALA A 87 -8.98 -1.76 5.79
C ALA A 87 -8.90 -0.45 5.00
N LEU A 88 -8.44 0.64 5.61
CA LEU A 88 -8.17 1.91 4.92
C LEU A 88 -6.86 1.87 4.11
N GLY A 89 -6.04 0.83 4.26
CA GLY A 89 -4.70 0.74 3.69
C GLY A 89 -3.72 1.79 4.23
N VAL A 90 -3.87 2.17 5.49
CA VAL A 90 -3.05 3.18 6.19
C VAL A 90 -2.16 2.50 7.23
N THR A 91 -0.87 2.82 7.20
CA THR A 91 0.07 2.43 8.27
C THR A 91 0.13 3.52 9.35
N LEU A 92 -0.27 3.17 10.57
CA LEU A 92 -0.22 4.06 11.73
C LEU A 92 1.13 3.91 12.43
N SER A 93 2.01 4.92 12.33
CA SER A 93 3.30 4.88 13.01
C SER A 93 3.15 5.31 14.47
N SER A 94 3.62 4.50 15.43
CA SER A 94 3.68 4.87 16.84
C SER A 94 4.89 5.75 17.12
N SER A 95 4.70 7.06 17.17
CA SER A 95 5.37 7.99 18.10
C SER A 95 5.20 9.42 17.61
N GLY A 96 4.80 10.29 18.54
CA GLY A 96 5.00 11.73 18.42
C GLY A 96 6.49 12.00 18.31
N SER A 97 6.94 12.28 17.11
CA SER A 97 8.14 13.04 16.84
C SER A 97 7.79 13.91 15.67
N SER A 98 7.68 15.20 15.94
CA SER A 98 7.87 16.25 14.96
C SER A 98 9.28 16.13 14.39
N SER A 99 9.51 15.11 13.57
CA SER A 99 10.63 15.09 12.65
C SER A 99 10.23 16.02 11.53
N SER A 100 10.76 17.23 11.58
CA SER A 100 11.07 18.03 10.41
C SER A 100 11.26 17.10 9.21
N SER A 101 10.36 17.28 8.25
CA SER A 101 10.32 16.66 6.93
C SER A 101 11.70 16.26 6.41
N SER A 102 12.06 15.01 6.61
CA SER A 102 12.89 14.28 5.66
C SER A 102 11.95 13.24 5.06
N SER A 103 11.58 13.46 3.79
CA SER A 103 10.80 12.58 2.92
C SER A 103 11.48 11.22 2.71
N ALA A 104 11.73 10.49 3.79
CA ALA A 104 12.55 9.29 3.85
C ALA A 104 11.93 8.24 4.78
N THR A 105 10.60 8.15 4.83
CA THR A 105 9.95 6.87 5.18
C THR A 105 10.11 5.95 3.97
N ILE A 106 11.34 5.45 3.81
CA ILE A 106 11.86 4.48 2.84
C ILE A 106 11.14 4.50 1.48
N ILE A 107 11.57 5.39 0.58
CA ILE A 107 11.53 5.08 -0.85
C ILE A 107 12.50 3.90 -1.01
N SER A 108 12.00 2.66 -0.95
CA SER A 108 12.82 1.50 -1.29
C SER A 108 13.29 1.66 -2.73
N ALA A 109 14.43 1.04 -3.09
CA ALA A 109 14.89 1.06 -4.49
C ALA A 109 13.78 0.61 -5.45
N ASP A 110 12.98 -0.36 -5.01
CA ASP A 110 11.78 -0.85 -5.70
C ASP A 110 10.67 0.19 -5.80
N HIS A 111 10.35 0.92 -4.72
CA HIS A 111 9.36 2.00 -4.78
C HIS A 111 9.80 3.10 -5.75
N ARG A 112 11.09 3.47 -5.75
CA ARG A 112 11.63 4.45 -6.70
C ARG A 112 11.53 3.96 -8.14
N LEU A 113 11.88 2.70 -8.39
CA LEU A 113 11.83 2.09 -9.72
C LEU A 113 10.39 1.95 -10.22
N LEU A 114 9.49 1.48 -9.37
CA LEU A 114 8.07 1.35 -9.69
C LEU A 114 7.43 2.72 -9.93
N SER A 115 7.77 3.75 -9.15
CA SER A 115 7.31 5.13 -9.37
C SER A 115 7.73 5.67 -10.74
N LYS A 116 8.99 5.40 -11.13
CA LYS A 116 9.52 5.78 -12.45
C LYS A 116 8.79 5.07 -13.59
N LEU A 117 8.52 3.78 -13.43
CA LEU A 117 7.74 3.02 -14.39
C LEU A 117 6.33 3.60 -14.55
N VAL A 118 5.61 3.81 -13.44
CA VAL A 118 4.25 4.37 -13.46
C VAL A 118 4.24 5.73 -14.14
N TYR A 119 5.23 6.58 -13.85
CA TYR A 119 5.36 7.87 -14.50
C TYR A 119 5.64 7.76 -16.01
N ALA A 120 6.37 6.73 -16.45
CA ALA A 120 6.64 6.57 -17.87
C ALA A 120 5.48 5.94 -18.65
N GLU A 121 4.72 5.03 -18.03
CA GLU A 121 3.67 4.23 -18.69
C GLU A 121 2.26 4.83 -18.53
N ALA A 122 2.01 5.56 -17.45
CA ALA A 122 0.67 6.01 -17.06
C ALA A 122 0.59 7.52 -16.74
N ARG A 123 1.58 8.31 -17.17
CA ARG A 123 1.51 9.77 -17.01
C ARG A 123 0.33 10.33 -17.80
N GLY A 124 -0.49 11.13 -17.12
CA GLY A 124 -1.72 11.70 -17.68
C GLY A 124 -2.94 10.80 -17.55
N GLU A 125 -2.78 9.54 -17.13
CA GLU A 125 -3.91 8.69 -16.78
C GLU A 125 -4.51 9.09 -15.42
N SER A 126 -5.75 8.65 -15.20
CA SER A 126 -6.40 8.77 -13.88
C SER A 126 -5.53 8.13 -12.78
N TYR A 127 -5.66 8.60 -11.55
CA TYR A 127 -4.91 8.05 -10.42
C TYR A 127 -5.12 6.54 -10.26
N LYS A 128 -6.37 6.07 -10.43
CA LYS A 128 -6.71 4.64 -10.45
C LYS A 128 -5.95 3.88 -11.55
N GLY A 129 -5.79 4.47 -12.73
CA GLY A 129 -5.01 3.89 -13.84
C GLY A 129 -3.50 3.81 -13.54
N GLN A 130 -2.96 4.82 -12.87
CA GLN A 130 -1.56 4.80 -12.42
C GLN A 130 -1.31 3.67 -11.39
N VAL A 131 -2.22 3.50 -10.42
CA VAL A 131 -2.16 2.40 -9.45
C VAL A 131 -2.31 1.05 -10.17
N ALA A 132 -3.19 0.96 -11.17
CA ALA A 132 -3.42 -0.25 -11.95
C ALA A 132 -2.14 -0.74 -12.66
N VAL A 133 -1.37 0.16 -13.27
CA VAL A 133 -0.08 -0.19 -13.91
C VAL A 133 0.92 -0.71 -12.88
N ALA A 134 1.02 -0.06 -11.71
CA ALA A 134 1.88 -0.55 -10.62
C ALA A 134 1.44 -1.94 -10.13
N ALA A 135 0.14 -2.15 -9.95
CA ALA A 135 -0.43 -3.41 -9.48
C ALA A 135 -0.15 -4.57 -10.46
N VAL A 136 -0.22 -4.35 -11.78
CA VAL A 136 0.15 -5.36 -12.78
C VAL A 136 1.60 -5.83 -12.59
N VAL A 137 2.54 -4.94 -12.25
CA VAL A 137 3.92 -5.33 -11.96
C VAL A 137 3.99 -6.22 -10.72
N LEU A 138 3.27 -5.87 -9.66
CA LEU A 138 3.25 -6.65 -8.44
C LEU A 138 2.59 -8.03 -8.65
N ASN A 139 1.50 -8.08 -9.42
CA ASN A 139 0.84 -9.33 -9.81
C ASN A 139 1.78 -10.24 -10.62
N ARG A 140 2.63 -9.66 -11.48
CA ARG A 140 3.68 -10.42 -12.18
C ARG A 140 4.71 -10.94 -11.19
N VAL A 141 5.17 -10.13 -10.22
CA VAL A 141 6.11 -10.59 -9.19
C VAL A 141 5.56 -11.78 -8.39
N GLU A 142 4.26 -11.79 -8.12
CA GLU A 142 3.58 -12.90 -7.42
C GLU A 142 3.33 -14.13 -8.32
N SER A 143 3.34 -13.96 -9.64
CA SER A 143 3.06 -15.02 -10.60
C SER A 143 4.31 -15.85 -10.93
N SER A 144 4.18 -17.18 -10.88
CA SER A 144 5.26 -18.11 -11.24
C SER A 144 5.71 -18.01 -12.71
N SER A 145 4.93 -17.34 -13.56
CA SER A 145 5.23 -17.16 -14.99
C SER A 145 6.18 -15.99 -15.27
N PHE A 146 6.56 -15.22 -14.25
CA PHE A 146 7.37 -14.02 -14.38
C PHE A 146 8.51 -13.99 -13.36
N PRO A 147 9.49 -13.09 -13.51
CA PRO A 147 10.51 -12.88 -12.48
C PRO A 147 9.89 -12.50 -11.14
N ASN A 148 10.45 -13.01 -10.04
CA ASN A 148 9.96 -12.81 -8.67
C ASN A 148 10.50 -11.53 -8.00
N THR A 149 10.90 -10.52 -8.78
CA THR A 149 11.35 -9.21 -8.26
C THR A 149 10.82 -8.09 -9.15
N ILE A 150 10.55 -6.92 -8.55
CA ILE A 150 10.06 -5.73 -9.29
C ILE A 150 11.03 -5.34 -10.40
N SER A 151 12.32 -5.30 -10.09
CA SER A 151 13.37 -5.04 -11.08
C SER A 151 13.38 -6.09 -12.21
N GLY A 152 13.28 -7.38 -11.87
CA GLY A 152 13.24 -8.45 -12.85
C GLY A 152 12.06 -8.33 -13.82
N VAL A 153 10.87 -7.99 -13.31
CA VAL A 153 9.67 -7.76 -14.13
C VAL A 153 9.83 -6.53 -15.02
N ILE A 154 10.34 -5.43 -14.47
CA ILE A 154 10.48 -4.16 -15.21
C ILE A 154 11.51 -4.27 -16.33
N TYR A 155 12.65 -4.92 -16.06
CA TYR A 155 13.74 -5.06 -17.04
C TYR A 155 13.62 -6.32 -17.92
N GLN A 156 12.52 -7.07 -17.81
CA GLN A 156 12.25 -8.16 -18.73
C GLN A 156 12.20 -7.64 -20.17
N SER A 157 12.93 -8.29 -21.08
CA SER A 157 13.06 -7.83 -22.46
C SER A 157 11.68 -7.69 -23.13
N GLY A 158 11.41 -6.49 -23.65
CA GLY A 158 10.15 -6.17 -24.33
C GLY A 158 8.94 -5.93 -23.42
N ALA A 159 9.07 -6.00 -22.09
CA ALA A 159 7.94 -5.84 -21.17
C ALA A 159 7.44 -4.39 -21.09
N PHE A 160 8.35 -3.42 -21.12
CA PHE A 160 8.04 -1.99 -21.01
C PHE A 160 8.89 -1.17 -21.98
N SER A 161 8.23 -0.45 -22.89
CA SER A 161 8.91 0.37 -23.91
C SER A 161 9.72 1.52 -23.29
N CYS A 162 9.31 2.00 -22.12
CA CYS A 162 10.01 3.07 -21.40
C CYS A 162 11.42 2.70 -20.91
N VAL A 163 11.73 1.40 -20.82
CA VAL A 163 13.06 0.90 -20.47
C VAL A 163 14.02 1.06 -21.64
N SER A 164 13.62 0.63 -22.84
CA SER A 164 14.47 0.69 -24.03
C SER A 164 14.61 2.11 -24.58
N ASN A 165 13.57 2.95 -24.45
CA ASN A 165 13.63 4.35 -24.88
C ASN A 165 14.22 5.31 -23.83
N GLY A 166 14.59 4.80 -22.64
CA GLY A 166 15.24 5.56 -21.57
C GLY A 166 14.33 6.46 -20.73
N SER A 167 13.03 6.56 -21.05
CA SER A 167 12.07 7.40 -20.31
C SER A 167 11.90 6.97 -18.85
N ILE A 168 12.22 5.73 -18.50
CA ILE A 168 12.24 5.24 -17.12
C ILE A 168 13.27 5.97 -16.23
N ASN A 169 14.20 6.71 -16.80
CA ASN A 169 15.18 7.49 -16.03
C ASN A 169 14.65 8.85 -15.56
N ASN A 170 13.48 9.28 -16.06
CA ASN A 170 12.87 10.55 -15.68
C ASN A 170 12.49 10.58 -14.19
N THR A 171 12.48 11.79 -13.62
CA THR A 171 12.02 12.00 -12.24
C THR A 171 10.49 11.86 -12.20
N PRO A 172 9.94 10.93 -11.40
CA PRO A 172 8.50 10.75 -11.30
C PRO A 172 7.86 11.92 -10.53
N ASP A 173 6.62 12.26 -10.89
CA ASP A 173 5.82 13.25 -10.16
C ASP A 173 5.19 12.68 -8.88
N SER A 174 4.55 13.55 -8.08
CA SER A 174 3.94 13.16 -6.81
C SER A 174 2.74 12.23 -6.95
N THR A 175 2.10 12.16 -8.13
CA THR A 175 1.00 11.22 -8.39
C THR A 175 1.54 9.82 -8.63
N ALA A 176 2.55 9.67 -9.48
CA ALA A 176 3.17 8.37 -9.76
C ALA A 176 3.84 7.77 -8.51
N ILE A 177 4.52 8.61 -7.71
CA ILE A 177 5.12 8.18 -6.44
C ILE A 177 4.07 7.62 -5.48
N ARG A 178 2.95 8.32 -5.32
CA ARG A 178 1.87 7.86 -4.43
C ARG A 178 1.17 6.62 -5.01
N ALA A 179 0.94 6.57 -6.31
CA ALA A 179 0.28 5.43 -6.96
C ALA A 179 1.09 4.14 -6.79
N ALA A 180 2.41 4.20 -6.98
CA ALA A 180 3.30 3.07 -6.75
C ALA A 180 3.29 2.63 -5.27
N LEU A 181 3.27 3.59 -4.34
CA LEU A 181 3.19 3.29 -2.90
C LEU A 181 1.87 2.60 -2.54
N ASP A 182 0.76 3.08 -3.08
CA ASP A 182 -0.56 2.53 -2.84
C ASP A 182 -0.69 1.09 -3.36
N ALA A 183 -0.13 0.80 -4.54
CA ALA A 183 -0.05 -0.56 -5.06
C ALA A 183 0.82 -1.46 -4.17
N LEU A 184 1.98 -0.98 -3.73
CA LEU A 184 2.86 -1.71 -2.78
C LEU A 184 2.18 -1.99 -1.44
N ASN A 185 1.24 -1.14 -1.02
CA ASN A 185 0.41 -1.33 0.17
C ASN A 185 -0.80 -2.25 -0.09
N GLY A 186 -0.89 -2.88 -1.26
CA GLY A 186 -1.90 -3.90 -1.59
C GLY A 186 -3.11 -3.38 -2.34
N TRP A 187 -3.16 -2.12 -2.79
CA TRP A 187 -4.27 -1.67 -3.62
C TRP A 187 -4.10 -2.12 -5.08
N ASP A 188 -4.88 -3.13 -5.49
CA ASP A 188 -4.99 -3.56 -6.88
C ASP A 188 -6.39 -3.28 -7.48
N PRO A 189 -6.57 -2.21 -8.28
CA PRO A 189 -7.83 -1.93 -8.95
C PRO A 189 -8.11 -2.83 -10.17
N THR A 190 -7.17 -3.68 -10.57
CA THR A 190 -7.28 -4.58 -11.73
C THR A 190 -7.84 -5.95 -11.38
N GLY A 191 -7.79 -6.33 -10.09
CA GLY A 191 -8.24 -7.64 -9.62
C GLY A 191 -7.35 -8.80 -10.07
N GLY A 192 -6.03 -8.62 -10.06
CA GLY A 192 -5.05 -9.66 -10.38
C GLY A 192 -4.64 -9.71 -11.86
N CYS A 193 -4.84 -8.64 -12.63
CA CYS A 193 -4.46 -8.66 -14.04
C CYS A 193 -2.93 -8.71 -14.21
N LEU A 194 -2.47 -9.42 -15.24
CA LEU A 194 -1.06 -9.61 -15.57
C LEU A 194 -0.64 -8.82 -16.80
N TYR A 195 -1.61 -8.32 -17.57
CA TYR A 195 -1.37 -7.57 -18.79
C TYR A 195 -2.28 -6.36 -18.90
N TYR A 196 -1.83 -5.36 -19.64
CA TYR A 196 -2.66 -4.25 -20.07
C TYR A 196 -2.29 -3.81 -21.49
N TYR A 197 -3.23 -3.20 -22.19
CA TYR A 197 -2.98 -2.58 -23.50
C TYR A 197 -3.95 -1.44 -23.77
N ASN A 198 -3.51 -0.49 -24.59
CA ASN A 198 -4.39 0.53 -25.15
C ASN A 198 -4.73 0.12 -26.60
N PRO A 199 -6.01 -0.22 -26.91
CA PRO A 199 -6.41 -0.70 -28.24
C PRO A 199 -6.23 0.33 -29.35
N SER A 200 -6.10 1.62 -29.00
CA SER A 200 -5.83 2.71 -29.94
C SER A 200 -4.33 2.91 -30.20
N ALA A 201 -3.46 2.39 -29.31
CA ALA A 201 -2.02 2.56 -29.41
C ALA A 201 -1.28 1.31 -29.90
N THR A 202 -1.89 0.12 -29.79
CA THR A 202 -1.29 -1.14 -30.28
C THR A 202 -2.25 -1.98 -31.12
N SER A 203 -1.71 -2.52 -32.21
CA SER A 203 -2.34 -3.50 -33.07
C SER A 203 -1.84 -4.93 -32.82
N ASP A 204 -1.08 -5.17 -31.74
CA ASP A 204 -0.60 -6.50 -31.39
C ASP A 204 -1.78 -7.47 -31.21
N GLU A 205 -1.82 -8.51 -32.03
CA GLU A 205 -2.93 -9.48 -32.00
C GLU A 205 -2.88 -10.36 -30.76
N TRP A 206 -1.68 -10.75 -30.31
CA TRP A 206 -1.52 -11.65 -29.18
C TRP A 206 -2.12 -11.06 -27.91
N ILE A 207 -1.84 -9.79 -27.62
CA ILE A 207 -2.37 -9.14 -26.41
C ILE A 207 -3.89 -8.99 -26.47
N ARG A 208 -4.46 -8.83 -27.67
CA ARG A 208 -5.90 -8.72 -27.90
C ARG A 208 -6.64 -10.06 -27.76
N THR A 209 -5.93 -11.18 -27.73
CA THR A 209 -6.51 -12.50 -27.39
C THR A 209 -6.64 -12.74 -25.89
N ARG A 210 -6.03 -11.89 -25.03
CA ARG A 210 -6.10 -12.06 -23.57
C ARG A 210 -7.52 -11.81 -23.05
N THR A 211 -7.87 -12.41 -21.92
CA THR A 211 -9.20 -12.24 -21.34
C THR A 211 -9.25 -10.92 -20.57
N VAL A 212 -9.94 -9.92 -21.13
CA VAL A 212 -10.11 -8.61 -20.48
C VAL A 212 -11.00 -8.76 -19.26
N LYS A 213 -10.49 -8.33 -18.10
CA LYS A 213 -11.20 -8.35 -16.81
C LYS A 213 -11.82 -7.01 -16.46
N THR A 214 -11.12 -5.92 -16.80
CA THR A 214 -11.59 -4.56 -16.51
C THR A 214 -10.97 -3.54 -17.46
N VAL A 215 -11.56 -2.35 -17.51
CA VAL A 215 -11.08 -1.21 -18.29
C VAL A 215 -10.96 0.00 -17.35
N ILE A 216 -9.78 0.62 -17.32
CA ILE A 216 -9.51 1.80 -16.50
C ILE A 216 -8.87 2.85 -17.40
N GLY A 217 -9.57 3.98 -17.60
CA GLY A 217 -9.16 4.96 -18.59
C GLY A 217 -9.16 4.36 -20.00
N ASN A 218 -8.05 4.49 -20.70
CA ASN A 218 -7.88 3.94 -22.06
C ASN A 218 -7.27 2.53 -22.08
N HIS A 219 -6.99 1.95 -20.90
CA HIS A 219 -6.27 0.70 -20.78
C HIS A 219 -7.23 -0.46 -20.48
N TYR A 220 -7.07 -1.53 -21.25
CA TYR A 220 -7.74 -2.81 -21.08
C TYR A 220 -6.82 -3.70 -20.26
N PHE A 221 -7.28 -4.16 -19.10
CA PHE A 221 -6.51 -5.01 -18.19
C PHE A 221 -6.99 -6.46 -18.32
N ALA A 222 -6.03 -7.38 -18.46
CA ALA A 222 -6.31 -8.75 -18.84
C ALA A 222 -5.42 -9.78 -18.12
N VAL A 223 -5.86 -11.04 -18.21
CA VAL A 223 -5.15 -12.25 -17.77
C VAL A 223 -4.88 -13.19 -18.94
#